data_AF-A0A399FD08-F1
#
_entry.id   AF-A0A399FD08-F1
#
_cell.length_a   1.000
_cell.length_b   1.000
_cell.length_c   1.000
_cell.angle_alpha   90.00
_cell.angle_beta   90.00
_cell.angle_gamma   90.00
#
_symmetry.space_group_name_H-M   'P 1'
#
loop_
_entity.id
_entity.type
_entity.pdbx_description
1 polymer ?
#
loop_
_entity_poly.entity_id
_entity_poly.type
_entity_poly.pdbx_seq_one_letter_code
_entity_poly.pdbx_strand_id
1 'polypeptide(L)'
;MNPYVSRILERLGPRDPLAVLQETPRRLEALAPALYARAEQSYSPGKWTARQILCHLADTELGLGFRLRQIAAGVETVQAFDQEAWAQRYSGLSLELALRSFLALRSWNLAWLQGLDRAVWGRSYHHPERGLESFELAVRLWAGHDLNHLEQLEQITAHPSA
;
A
#
# COMPACT_ATOMS: atom_id res chain seq x y z
N MET A 1 13.49 12.91 -11.52
CA MET A 1 12.76 11.76 -10.96
C MET A 1 11.85 12.26 -9.85
N ASN A 2 10.58 11.85 -9.79
CA ASN A 2 9.63 12.32 -8.79
C ASN A 2 10.14 11.97 -7.36
N PRO A 3 10.23 12.92 -6.40
CA PRO A 3 10.81 12.67 -5.08
C PRO A 3 10.12 11.55 -4.27
N TYR A 4 8.80 11.42 -4.43
CA TYR A 4 8.05 10.33 -3.80
C TYR A 4 8.48 8.98 -4.36
N VAL A 5 8.60 8.86 -5.70
CA VAL A 5 9.04 7.64 -6.37
C VAL A 5 10.40 7.21 -5.86
N SER A 6 11.37 8.14 -5.81
CA SER A 6 12.71 7.87 -5.33
C SER A 6 12.70 7.30 -3.90
N ARG A 7 11.99 7.95 -2.98
CA ARG A 7 11.89 7.51 -1.58
C ARG A 7 11.27 6.12 -1.45
N ILE A 8 10.19 5.84 -2.19
CA ILE A 8 9.50 4.55 -2.12
C ILE A 8 10.37 3.43 -2.74
N LEU A 9 11.09 3.70 -3.82
CA LEU A 9 12.00 2.73 -4.41
C LEU A 9 13.23 2.47 -3.53
N GLU A 10 13.74 3.50 -2.85
CA GLU A 10 14.80 3.34 -1.85
C GLU A 10 14.33 2.46 -0.69
N ARG A 11 13.10 2.66 -0.22
CA ARG A 11 12.46 1.80 0.80
C ARG A 11 12.31 0.37 0.35
N LEU A 12 12.10 0.09 -0.94
CA LEU A 12 12.10 -1.28 -1.47
C LEU A 12 13.52 -1.85 -1.57
N GLY A 13 14.47 -1.07 -2.09
CA GLY A 13 15.84 -1.50 -2.33
C GLY A 13 15.92 -2.66 -3.33
N PRO A 14 16.76 -3.68 -3.09
CA PRO A 14 16.95 -4.82 -4.01
C PRO A 14 15.90 -5.93 -3.86
N ARG A 15 14.91 -5.77 -2.97
CA ARG A 15 13.93 -6.82 -2.67
C ARG A 15 13.00 -7.07 -3.85
N ASP A 16 12.63 -8.34 -4.03
CA ASP A 16 11.57 -8.72 -4.95
C ASP A 16 10.23 -8.12 -4.48
N PRO A 17 9.57 -7.27 -5.30
CA PRO A 17 8.31 -6.67 -4.91
C PRO A 17 7.21 -7.71 -4.64
N LEU A 18 7.18 -8.84 -5.37
CA LEU A 18 6.16 -9.86 -5.14
C LEU A 18 6.35 -10.56 -3.79
N ALA A 19 7.60 -10.88 -3.43
CA ALA A 19 7.91 -11.44 -2.11
C ALA A 19 7.51 -10.49 -0.97
N VAL A 20 7.76 -9.18 -1.13
CA VAL A 20 7.33 -8.16 -0.16
C VAL A 20 5.81 -8.14 -0.03
N LEU A 21 5.09 -8.08 -1.16
CA LEU A 21 3.62 -8.06 -1.15
C LEU A 21 3.03 -9.34 -0.53
N GLN A 22 3.67 -10.49 -0.69
CA GLN A 22 3.29 -11.76 -0.06
C GLN A 22 3.53 -11.77 1.45
N GLU A 23 4.58 -11.11 1.93
CA GLU A 23 4.95 -11.11 3.34
C GLU A 23 4.20 -10.07 4.18
N THR A 24 3.79 -8.95 3.58
CA THR A 24 3.09 -7.87 4.31
C THR A 24 1.87 -8.35 5.12
N PRO A 25 0.96 -9.19 4.61
CA PRO A 25 -0.14 -9.79 5.38
C PRO A 25 0.29 -10.32 6.76
N ARG A 26 1.28 -11.22 6.76
CA ARG A 26 1.80 -11.87 7.97
C ARG A 26 2.38 -10.87 8.95
N ARG A 27 3.06 -9.83 8.45
CA ARG A 27 3.64 -8.77 9.29
C ARG A 27 2.55 -7.90 9.93
N LEU A 28 1.50 -7.54 9.18
CA LEU A 28 0.37 -6.80 9.74
C LEU A 28 -0.40 -7.61 10.78
N GLU A 29 -0.61 -8.90 10.55
CA GLU A 29 -1.23 -9.80 11.54
C GLU A 29 -0.41 -9.88 12.83
N ALA A 30 0.92 -9.97 12.72
CA ALA A 30 1.80 -9.98 13.89
C ALA A 30 1.74 -8.66 14.70
N LEU A 31 1.54 -7.53 14.02
CA LEU A 31 1.40 -6.21 14.67
C LEU A 31 -0.01 -5.95 15.22
N ALA A 32 -1.04 -6.67 14.71
CA ALA A 32 -2.44 -6.36 14.94
C ALA A 32 -2.84 -6.17 16.41
N PRO A 33 -2.44 -7.04 17.37
CA PRO A 33 -2.81 -6.86 18.77
C PRO A 33 -2.32 -5.51 19.34
N ALA A 34 -1.09 -5.12 19.02
CA ALA A 34 -0.50 -3.86 19.47
C ALA A 34 -1.14 -2.65 18.77
N LEU A 35 -1.47 -2.78 17.48
CA LEU A 35 -2.15 -1.74 16.73
C LEU A 35 -3.56 -1.47 17.26
N TYR A 36 -4.30 -2.51 17.66
CA TYR A 36 -5.64 -2.35 18.23
C TYR A 36 -5.61 -1.59 19.56
N ALA A 37 -4.62 -1.89 20.42
CA ALA A 37 -4.42 -1.17 21.66
C ALA A 37 -4.00 0.30 21.46
N ARG A 38 -3.46 0.64 20.29
CA ARG A 38 -2.87 1.96 19.97
C ARG A 38 -3.52 2.62 18.77
N ALA A 39 -4.80 2.32 18.53
CA ALA A 39 -5.50 2.69 17.31
C ALA A 39 -5.40 4.20 16.98
N GLU A 40 -5.48 5.06 18.00
CA GLU A 40 -5.44 6.52 17.83
C GLU A 40 -4.06 7.14 18.05
N GLN A 41 -3.02 6.33 18.25
CA GLN A 41 -1.65 6.84 18.41
C GLN A 41 -0.98 7.02 17.06
N SER A 42 -0.11 8.02 16.96
CA SER A 42 0.75 8.28 15.81
C SER A 42 2.22 8.26 16.23
N TYR A 43 3.13 8.04 15.28
CA TYR A 43 4.57 8.00 15.56
C TYR A 43 5.20 9.39 15.72
N SER A 44 4.47 10.45 15.38
CA SER A 44 4.90 11.85 15.49
C SER A 44 3.70 12.79 15.38
N PRO A 45 3.74 14.00 15.98
CA PRO A 45 2.71 15.01 15.82
C PRO A 45 2.37 15.29 14.35
N GLY A 46 1.08 15.39 14.05
CA GLY A 46 0.58 15.65 12.69
C GLY A 46 0.69 14.47 11.70
N LYS A 47 1.15 13.29 12.15
CA LYS A 47 1.17 12.07 11.34
C LYS A 47 -0.08 11.22 11.58
N TRP A 48 -0.40 10.40 10.60
CA TRP A 48 -1.53 9.47 10.67
C TRP A 48 -1.43 8.54 11.88
N THR A 49 -2.60 8.24 12.45
CA THR A 49 -2.74 7.23 13.51
C THR A 49 -2.60 5.81 12.97
N ALA A 50 -2.43 4.82 13.85
CA ALA A 50 -2.48 3.41 13.47
C ALA A 50 -3.78 3.07 12.73
N ARG A 51 -4.92 3.64 13.15
CA ARG A 51 -6.21 3.48 12.47
C ARG A 51 -6.17 3.99 11.04
N GLN A 52 -5.69 5.22 10.86
CA GLN A 52 -5.62 5.83 9.54
C GLN A 52 -4.69 5.06 8.61
N ILE A 53 -3.53 4.61 9.09
CA ILE A 53 -2.59 3.83 8.27
C ILE A 53 -3.19 2.46 7.87
N LEU A 54 -3.81 1.73 8.80
CA LEU A 54 -4.35 0.40 8.47
C LEU A 54 -5.58 0.49 7.55
N CYS A 55 -6.44 1.49 7.73
CA CYS A 55 -7.53 1.76 6.79
C CYS A 55 -7.00 2.18 5.41
N HIS A 56 -5.97 3.04 5.39
CA HIS A 56 -5.31 3.44 4.15
C HIS A 56 -4.75 2.24 3.39
N LEU A 57 -4.09 1.30 4.07
CA LEU A 57 -3.58 0.07 3.46
C LEU A 57 -4.71 -0.75 2.82
N ALA A 58 -5.86 -0.89 3.51
CA ALA A 58 -7.01 -1.59 2.95
C ALA A 58 -7.56 -0.91 1.68
N ASP A 59 -7.71 0.41 1.68
CA ASP A 59 -8.20 1.16 0.52
C ASP A 59 -7.19 1.21 -0.64
N THR A 60 -5.88 1.20 -0.33
CA THR A 60 -4.85 1.11 -1.38
C THR A 60 -4.88 -0.23 -2.09
N GLU A 61 -5.29 -1.33 -1.44
CA GLU A 61 -5.52 -2.60 -2.14
C GLU A 61 -6.61 -2.50 -3.22
N LEU A 62 -7.67 -1.73 -2.96
CA LEU A 62 -8.73 -1.46 -3.93
C LEU A 62 -8.21 -0.56 -5.06
N GLY A 63 -7.64 0.59 -4.68
CA GLY A 63 -7.20 1.61 -5.64
C GLY A 63 -6.07 1.13 -6.56
N LEU A 64 -5.03 0.53 -5.98
CA LEU A 64 -3.89 0.00 -6.75
C LEU A 64 -4.26 -1.27 -7.49
N GLY A 65 -5.05 -2.17 -6.88
CA GLY A 65 -5.55 -3.37 -7.54
C GLY A 65 -6.39 -3.06 -8.78
N PHE A 66 -7.25 -2.03 -8.71
CA PHE A 66 -8.00 -1.55 -9.87
C PHE A 66 -7.09 -0.89 -10.92
N ARG A 67 -6.15 -0.03 -10.48
CA ARG A 67 -5.19 0.62 -11.38
C ARG A 67 -4.37 -0.39 -12.18
N LEU A 68 -3.84 -1.44 -11.55
CA LEU A 68 -3.07 -2.46 -12.26
C LEU A 68 -3.92 -3.17 -13.31
N ARG A 69 -5.21 -3.43 -13.05
CA ARG A 69 -6.12 -4.01 -14.04
C ARG A 69 -6.33 -3.08 -15.24
N GLN A 70 -6.43 -1.77 -15.03
CA GLN A 70 -6.49 -0.80 -16.14
C GLN A 70 -5.22 -0.81 -16.99
N ILE A 71 -4.04 -0.85 -16.36
CA ILE A 71 -2.75 -0.91 -17.07
C ILE A 71 -2.64 -2.24 -17.85
N ALA A 72 -3.03 -3.36 -17.22
CA ALA A 72 -3.07 -4.67 -17.86
C ALA A 72 -4.12 -4.76 -18.98
N ALA A 73 -5.16 -3.93 -18.97
CA ALA A 73 -6.11 -3.78 -20.07
C ALA A 73 -5.59 -2.85 -21.19
N GLY A 74 -4.47 -2.15 -20.98
CA GLY A 74 -3.84 -1.29 -21.99
C GLY A 74 -4.38 0.15 -22.01
N VAL A 75 -4.90 0.66 -20.89
CA VAL A 75 -5.27 2.08 -20.81
C VAL A 75 -4.04 2.96 -21.01
N GLU A 76 -4.19 4.08 -21.73
CA GLU A 76 -3.11 5.04 -21.92
C GLU A 76 -2.81 5.84 -20.64
N THR A 77 -3.85 6.30 -19.94
CA THR A 77 -3.74 7.09 -18.71
C THR A 77 -4.57 6.48 -17.60
N VAL A 78 -3.99 6.32 -16.41
CA VAL A 78 -4.70 5.79 -15.24
C VAL A 78 -5.37 6.89 -14.42
N GLN A 79 -6.41 6.53 -13.67
CA GLN A 79 -7.01 7.41 -12.68
C GLN A 79 -6.12 7.56 -11.42
N ALA A 80 -5.86 8.79 -11.03
CA ALA A 80 -5.28 9.13 -9.72
C ALA A 80 -6.37 9.17 -8.64
N PHE A 81 -5.98 8.95 -7.38
CA PHE A 81 -6.89 9.06 -6.24
C PHE A 81 -6.24 9.91 -5.14
N ASP A 82 -7.07 10.69 -4.45
CA ASP A 82 -6.65 11.52 -3.33
C ASP A 82 -6.77 10.73 -2.02
N GLN A 83 -5.63 10.23 -1.55
CA GLN A 83 -5.54 9.45 -0.32
C GLN A 83 -5.92 10.27 0.93
N GLU A 84 -5.67 11.58 0.94
CA GLU A 84 -6.01 12.44 2.08
C GLU A 84 -7.52 12.65 2.13
N ALA A 85 -8.16 12.84 0.97
CA ALA A 85 -9.62 12.90 0.87
C ALA A 85 -10.29 11.59 1.32
N TRP A 86 -9.70 10.44 1.00
CA TRP A 86 -10.18 9.14 1.49
C TRP A 86 -10.00 9.02 3.01
N ALA A 87 -8.83 9.42 3.53
CA ALA A 87 -8.49 9.32 4.94
C ALA A 87 -9.40 10.12 5.88
N GLN A 88 -10.07 11.15 5.38
CA GLN A 88 -11.09 11.89 6.13
C GLN A 88 -12.26 11.01 6.61
N ARG A 89 -12.46 9.82 6.02
CA ARG A 89 -13.57 8.90 6.37
C ARG A 89 -13.12 7.74 7.27
N TYR A 90 -11.86 7.71 7.70
CA TYR A 90 -11.33 6.59 8.47
C TYR A 90 -11.64 6.66 9.98
N SER A 91 -12.10 7.82 10.47
CA SER A 91 -12.45 7.99 11.88
C SER A 91 -13.53 6.98 12.30
N GLY A 92 -13.26 6.22 13.37
CA GLY A 92 -14.19 5.23 13.92
C GLY A 92 -14.31 3.91 13.14
N LEU A 93 -13.67 3.75 11.98
CA LEU A 93 -13.71 2.48 11.23
C LEU A 93 -13.02 1.35 12.00
N SER A 94 -13.61 0.15 12.02
CA SER A 94 -13.01 -1.01 12.72
C SER A 94 -11.64 -1.40 12.13
N LEU A 95 -10.63 -1.44 13.00
CA LEU A 95 -9.28 -1.89 12.62
C LEU A 95 -9.24 -3.37 12.25
N GLU A 96 -10.06 -4.19 12.90
CA GLU A 96 -10.19 -5.61 12.55
C GLU A 96 -10.76 -5.76 11.13
N LEU A 97 -11.79 -4.97 10.80
CA LEU A 97 -12.37 -4.97 9.45
C LEU A 97 -11.36 -4.47 8.42
N ALA A 98 -10.63 -3.39 8.72
CA ALA A 98 -9.59 -2.88 7.82
C ALA A 98 -8.51 -3.93 7.54
N LEU A 99 -8.01 -4.60 8.58
CA LEU A 99 -7.04 -5.70 8.42
C LEU A 99 -7.62 -6.83 7.58
N ARG A 100 -8.82 -7.32 7.89
CA ARG A 100 -9.45 -8.41 7.13
C ARG A 100 -9.68 -8.05 5.66
N SER A 101 -10.09 -6.81 5.38
CA SER A 101 -10.24 -6.30 4.02
C SER A 101 -8.90 -6.28 3.28
N PHE A 102 -7.83 -5.77 3.93
CA PHE A 102 -6.48 -5.81 3.37
C PHE A 102 -6.05 -7.25 3.03
N LEU A 103 -6.17 -8.19 3.97
CA LEU A 103 -5.74 -9.58 3.78
C LEU A 103 -6.48 -10.25 2.62
N ALA A 104 -7.81 -10.08 2.56
CA ALA A 104 -8.64 -10.63 1.50
C ALA A 104 -8.25 -10.05 0.13
N LEU A 105 -8.17 -8.73 0.01
CA LEU A 105 -7.83 -8.07 -1.24
C LEU A 105 -6.39 -8.35 -1.68
N ARG A 106 -5.44 -8.41 -0.75
CA ARG A 106 -4.06 -8.76 -1.05
C ARG A 106 -3.94 -10.17 -1.61
N SER A 107 -4.62 -11.14 -1.00
CA SER A 107 -4.63 -12.51 -1.50
C SER A 107 -5.19 -12.59 -2.93
N TRP A 108 -6.27 -11.86 -3.19
CA TRP A 108 -6.89 -11.79 -4.51
C TRP A 108 -6.01 -11.10 -5.55
N ASN A 109 -5.41 -9.97 -5.19
CA ASN A 109 -4.51 -9.21 -6.05
C ASN A 109 -3.25 -10.01 -6.39
N LEU A 110 -2.68 -10.75 -5.43
CA LEU A 110 -1.52 -11.62 -5.67
C LEU A 110 -1.85 -12.79 -6.60
N ALA A 111 -2.99 -13.47 -6.40
CA ALA A 111 -3.42 -14.55 -7.28
C ALA A 111 -3.59 -14.05 -8.73
N TRP A 112 -4.17 -12.86 -8.91
CA TRP A 112 -4.28 -12.23 -10.22
C TRP A 112 -2.92 -11.87 -10.82
N LEU A 113 -2.01 -11.26 -10.04
CA LEU A 113 -0.66 -10.88 -10.49
C LEU A 113 0.17 -12.08 -10.96
N GLN A 114 0.09 -13.21 -10.23
CA GLN A 114 0.81 -14.45 -10.57
C GLN A 114 0.33 -15.09 -11.87
N GLY A 115 -0.91 -14.83 -12.28
CA GLY A 115 -1.47 -15.32 -13.53
C GLY A 115 -1.17 -14.46 -14.76
N LEU A 116 -0.45 -13.35 -14.62
CA LEU A 116 -0.18 -12.44 -15.74
C LEU A 116 1.00 -12.91 -16.60
N ASP A 117 0.81 -12.81 -17.92
CA ASP A 117 1.89 -13.00 -18.89
C ASP A 117 3.02 -11.99 -18.69
N ARG A 118 4.25 -12.42 -18.95
CA ARG A 118 5.44 -11.57 -18.81
C ARG A 118 5.37 -10.30 -19.67
N ALA A 119 4.67 -10.34 -20.81
CA ALA A 119 4.48 -9.18 -21.69
C ALA A 119 3.70 -8.04 -21.02
N VAL A 120 2.81 -8.33 -20.05
CA VAL A 120 2.04 -7.30 -19.33
C VAL A 120 2.95 -6.43 -18.46
N TRP A 121 3.99 -7.03 -17.88
CA TRP A 121 4.93 -6.34 -16.98
C TRP A 121 5.71 -5.20 -17.65
N GLY A 122 5.97 -5.33 -18.94
CA GLY A 122 6.65 -4.31 -19.75
C GLY A 122 5.74 -3.21 -20.29
N ARG A 123 4.41 -3.25 -20.04
CA ARG A 123 3.49 -2.24 -20.55
C ARG A 123 3.72 -0.89 -19.88
N SER A 124 3.72 0.15 -20.69
CA SER A 124 3.81 1.54 -20.25
C SER A 124 2.42 2.18 -20.13
N TYR A 125 2.29 3.14 -19.23
CA TYR A 125 1.10 3.96 -19.06
C TYR A 125 1.50 5.36 -18.55
N HIS A 126 0.60 6.33 -18.68
CA HIS A 126 0.76 7.67 -18.14
C HIS A 126 0.07 7.79 -16.77
N HIS A 127 0.83 8.14 -15.73
CA HIS A 127 0.30 8.54 -14.44
C HIS A 127 0.12 10.07 -14.40
N PRO A 128 -1.08 10.60 -14.09
CA PRO A 128 -1.37 12.04 -14.14
C PRO A 128 -0.36 12.94 -13.39
N GLU A 129 0.17 12.46 -12.26
CA GLU A 129 1.09 13.23 -11.41
C GLU A 129 2.57 12.86 -11.58
N ARG A 130 2.88 11.74 -12.24
CA ARG A 130 4.23 11.16 -12.27
C ARG A 130 4.79 10.93 -13.66
N GLY A 131 3.97 11.12 -14.69
CA GLY A 131 4.34 10.95 -16.08
C GLY A 131 4.34 9.49 -16.52
N LEU A 132 5.20 9.17 -17.49
CA LEU A 132 5.30 7.84 -18.06
C LEU A 132 5.91 6.83 -17.06
N GLU A 133 5.20 5.74 -16.79
CA GLU A 133 5.60 4.66 -15.90
C GLU A 133 5.34 3.30 -16.56
N SER A 134 5.89 2.21 -15.99
CA SER A 134 5.61 0.83 -16.43
C SER A 134 4.77 0.08 -15.40
N PHE A 135 4.10 -0.99 -15.84
CA PHE A 135 3.39 -1.91 -14.95
C PHE A 135 4.33 -2.45 -13.86
N GLU A 136 5.55 -2.86 -14.23
CA GLU A 136 6.57 -3.29 -13.26
C GLU A 136 6.88 -2.22 -12.22
N LEU A 137 7.05 -0.96 -12.64
CA LEU A 137 7.28 0.15 -11.71
C LEU A 137 6.10 0.33 -10.76
N ALA A 138 4.86 0.20 -11.22
CA ALA A 138 3.67 0.30 -10.37
C ALA A 138 3.66 -0.78 -9.27
N VAL A 139 4.01 -2.03 -9.61
CA VAL A 139 4.12 -3.13 -8.63
C VAL A 139 5.25 -2.88 -7.62
N ARG A 140 6.41 -2.36 -8.08
CA ARG A 140 7.52 -1.97 -7.20
C ARG A 140 7.14 -0.85 -6.24
N LEU A 141 6.39 0.15 -6.73
CA LEU A 141 5.90 1.24 -5.89
C LEU A 141 4.90 0.75 -4.84
N TRP A 142 4.05 -0.22 -5.17
CA TRP A 142 3.14 -0.85 -4.20
C TRP A 142 3.92 -1.57 -3.10
N ALA A 143 4.91 -2.39 -3.46
CA ALA A 143 5.75 -3.07 -2.47
C ALA A 143 6.55 -2.10 -1.59
N GLY A 144 7.11 -1.04 -2.16
CA GLY A 144 7.79 0.01 -1.38
C GLY A 144 6.83 0.79 -0.47
N HIS A 145 5.58 0.98 -0.90
CA HIS A 145 4.53 1.65 -0.14
C HIS A 145 4.12 0.85 1.10
N ASP A 146 3.97 -0.47 0.96
CA ASP A 146 3.79 -1.39 2.09
C ASP A 146 4.90 -1.23 3.13
N LEU A 147 6.16 -1.30 2.69
CA LEU A 147 7.32 -1.21 3.58
C LEU A 147 7.39 0.12 4.32
N ASN A 148 7.05 1.22 3.64
CA ASN A 148 6.96 2.53 4.25
C ASN A 148 5.91 2.56 5.38
N HIS A 149 4.74 1.98 5.19
CA HIS A 149 3.71 1.97 6.23
C HIS A 149 3.95 0.95 7.32
N LEU A 150 4.55 -0.21 7.00
CA LEU A 150 4.99 -1.17 8.02
C LEU A 150 5.97 -0.52 9.00
N GLU A 151 6.95 0.23 8.51
CA GLU A 151 7.90 0.94 9.39
C GLU A 151 7.19 1.96 10.30
N GLN A 152 6.18 2.69 9.77
CA GLN A 152 5.39 3.62 10.58
C GLN A 152 4.57 2.90 11.66
N LEU A 153 3.94 1.77 11.32
CA LEU A 153 3.18 0.96 12.25
C LEU A 153 4.11 0.35 13.33
N GLU A 154 5.28 -0.15 12.93
CA GLU A 154 6.30 -0.67 13.84
C GLU A 154 6.75 0.41 14.84
N GLN A 155 7.01 1.63 14.36
CA GLN A 155 7.28 2.77 15.24
C GLN A 155 6.14 2.98 16.23
N ILE A 156 4.88 3.04 15.78
CA ILE A 156 3.73 3.21 16.69
C ILE A 156 3.68 2.09 17.75
N THR A 157 4.00 0.85 17.38
CA THR A 157 4.00 -0.29 18.33
C THR A 157 5.22 -0.36 19.26
N ALA A 158 6.34 0.30 18.90
CA ALA A 158 7.57 0.30 19.68
C ALA A 158 7.63 1.40 20.75
N HIS A 159 6.90 2.51 20.58
CA HIS A 159 6.94 3.61 21.56
C HIS A 159 6.27 3.20 22.88
N PRO A 160 6.80 3.57 24.06
CA PRO A 160 6.06 3.41 25.31
C PRO A 160 4.75 4.19 25.24
N SER A 161 3.65 3.60 25.73
CA SER A 161 2.42 4.36 25.93
C SER A 161 2.70 5.47 26.94
N ALA A 162 2.46 6.73 26.55
CA ALA A 162 2.54 7.88 27.44
C ALA A 162 1.46 7.82 28.53
#